data_AF-A0A3L8C583-F1
#
_entry.id   AF-A0A3L8C583-F1
#
_cell.length_a   1.000
_cell.length_b   1.000
_cell.length_c   1.000
_cell.angle_alpha   90.00
_cell.angle_beta   90.00
_cell.angle_gamma   90.00
#
_symmetry.space_group_name_H-M   'P 1'
#
loop_
_entity.id
_entity.type
_entity.pdbx_description
1 polymer ?
#
loop_
_entity_poly.entity_id
_entity_poly.type
_entity_poly.pdbx_seq_one_letter_code
_entity_poly.pdbx_strand_id
1 'polypeptide(L)'
;MDLSVPNDPSFGATPPVYSRTLASNDMTPDISSSGSGLSFTKDNEQYEESWLTGSKAHQYMGLGALALVALAAVSPKEEDSAHEYFAVSATALAAGAATTGFIYHWDDFHFADGFTDPDNLHMMLGLLGTIAMVAAVSEAPEAGHSGPGILGGVAMGAAVKITW
;
A
#
# COMPACT_ATOMS: atom_id res chain seq x y z
N MET A 1 61.86 9.32 37.75
CA MET A 1 61.05 8.20 38.26
C MET A 1 60.12 7.82 37.13
N ASP A 2 60.48 6.71 36.51
CA ASP A 2 59.94 6.18 35.28
C ASP A 2 58.82 5.19 35.66
N LEU A 3 57.61 5.42 35.18
CA LEU A 3 56.45 4.53 35.37
C LEU A 3 55.98 4.09 33.99
N SER A 4 56.78 3.20 33.40
CA SER A 4 56.41 2.41 32.24
C SER A 4 55.20 1.52 32.56
N VAL A 5 54.08 1.79 31.90
CA VAL A 5 52.86 0.97 31.93
C VAL A 5 53.08 -0.27 31.04
N PRO A 6 52.75 -1.50 31.50
CA PRO A 6 52.86 -2.70 30.68
C PRO A 6 51.81 -2.76 29.56
N ASN A 7 52.26 -3.11 28.35
CA ASN A 7 51.41 -3.57 27.24
C ASN A 7 50.86 -4.97 27.56
N ASP A 8 49.54 -5.12 27.64
CA ASP A 8 48.85 -6.42 27.61
C ASP A 8 48.31 -6.66 26.19
N PRO A 9 48.77 -7.70 25.47
CA PRO A 9 48.20 -8.12 24.20
C PRO A 9 47.34 -9.37 24.42
N SER A 10 46.05 -9.20 24.73
CA SER A 10 45.14 -10.34 24.70
C SER A 10 43.67 -9.95 24.47
N PHE A 11 43.03 -10.78 23.65
CA PHE A 11 41.58 -10.86 23.37
C PHE A 11 41.02 -9.96 22.26
N GLY A 12 41.35 -10.35 21.02
CA GLY A 12 40.45 -10.19 19.90
C GLY A 12 39.18 -11.03 20.09
N ALA A 13 38.03 -10.36 20.13
CA ALA A 13 36.72 -10.99 19.96
C ALA A 13 36.12 -10.43 18.66
N THR A 14 36.22 -11.21 17.59
CA THR A 14 35.43 -10.99 16.37
C THR A 14 33.95 -11.22 16.69
N PRO A 15 33.02 -10.36 16.22
CA PRO A 15 31.60 -10.61 16.38
C PRO A 15 31.18 -11.89 15.62
N PRO A 16 30.14 -12.61 16.08
CA PRO A 16 29.64 -13.77 15.37
C PRO A 16 29.06 -13.35 14.02
N VAL A 17 29.62 -13.93 12.95
CA VAL A 17 29.04 -13.92 11.61
C VAL A 17 27.81 -14.83 11.66
N TYR A 18 26.62 -14.23 11.62
CA TYR A 18 25.40 -14.97 11.34
C TYR A 18 25.42 -15.36 9.85
N SER A 19 25.98 -16.52 9.55
CA SER A 19 25.79 -17.19 8.26
C SER A 19 24.31 -17.47 8.06
N ARG A 20 23.65 -16.63 7.27
CA ARG A 20 22.35 -16.94 6.70
C ARG A 20 22.58 -18.05 5.67
N THR A 21 22.54 -19.29 6.11
CA THR A 21 22.49 -20.47 5.23
C THR A 21 21.19 -20.39 4.43
N LEU A 22 21.24 -19.74 3.27
CA LEU A 22 20.30 -20.01 2.20
C LEU A 22 20.54 -21.47 1.78
N ALA A 23 19.47 -22.24 1.69
CA ALA A 23 19.52 -23.63 1.27
C ALA A 23 20.29 -23.76 -0.04
N SER A 24 21.48 -24.34 0.04
CA SER A 24 22.19 -24.88 -1.12
C SER A 24 21.33 -26.01 -1.67
N ASN A 25 20.69 -25.77 -2.81
CA ASN A 25 20.21 -26.87 -3.66
C ASN A 25 21.44 -27.53 -4.28
N ASP A 26 22.10 -28.36 -3.48
CA ASP A 26 23.17 -29.24 -3.91
C ASP A 26 22.52 -30.44 -4.59
N MET A 27 22.43 -30.37 -5.92
CA MET A 27 22.10 -31.50 -6.75
C MET A 27 23.13 -31.53 -7.85
N THR A 28 24.25 -32.21 -7.59
CA THR A 28 25.21 -32.63 -8.60
C THR A 28 24.68 -33.89 -9.29
N PRO A 29 24.30 -33.85 -10.58
CA PRO A 29 24.22 -35.06 -11.38
C PRO A 29 25.57 -35.25 -12.08
N ASP A 30 26.36 -36.20 -11.60
CA ASP A 30 27.43 -36.78 -12.40
C ASP A 30 26.80 -37.82 -13.35
N ILE A 31 26.57 -37.44 -14.61
CA ILE A 31 26.31 -38.38 -15.70
C ILE A 31 26.97 -37.85 -16.97
N SER A 32 28.11 -38.46 -17.33
CA SER A 32 28.61 -38.45 -18.70
C SER A 32 27.83 -39.43 -19.58
N SER A 33 27.71 -39.07 -20.86
CA SER A 33 27.34 -39.89 -22.03
C SER A 33 25.92 -39.78 -22.58
N SER A 34 25.89 -39.23 -23.80
CA SER A 34 25.07 -39.59 -24.95
C SER A 34 23.55 -39.40 -24.90
N GLY A 35 23.11 -38.38 -25.64
CA GLY A 35 22.02 -38.52 -26.60
C GLY A 35 20.61 -38.64 -26.04
N SER A 36 19.92 -37.51 -25.96
CA SER A 36 18.59 -37.30 -26.55
C SER A 36 18.16 -35.87 -26.26
N GLY A 37 17.90 -35.11 -27.32
CA GLY A 37 17.43 -33.74 -27.24
C GLY A 37 16.07 -33.65 -26.57
N LEU A 38 16.04 -33.57 -25.25
CA LEU A 38 14.95 -32.95 -24.53
C LEU A 38 15.17 -31.45 -24.62
N SER A 39 14.63 -30.86 -25.68
CA SER A 39 14.33 -29.44 -25.75
C SER A 39 13.41 -29.14 -24.57
N PHE A 40 13.97 -28.64 -23.47
CA PHE A 40 13.20 -27.91 -22.48
C PHE A 40 12.79 -26.62 -23.20
N THR A 41 11.67 -26.66 -23.91
CA THR A 41 10.94 -25.44 -24.24
C THR A 41 10.57 -24.88 -22.88
N LYS A 42 11.41 -23.98 -22.38
CA LYS A 42 11.05 -23.07 -21.32
C LYS A 42 9.94 -22.24 -21.95
N ASP A 43 8.72 -22.74 -21.81
CA ASP A 43 7.53 -22.04 -22.24
C ASP A 43 7.67 -20.64 -21.64
N ASN A 44 7.89 -19.67 -22.52
CA ASN A 44 7.75 -18.27 -22.18
C ASN A 44 6.25 -18.05 -22.01
N GLU A 45 5.67 -18.64 -20.96
CA GLU A 45 4.40 -18.17 -20.43
C GLU A 45 4.67 -16.72 -20.04
N GLN A 46 4.36 -15.83 -20.97
CA GLN A 46 4.29 -14.41 -20.69
C GLN A 46 3.44 -14.28 -19.44
N TYR A 47 4.02 -13.72 -18.39
CA TYR A 47 3.29 -13.42 -17.18
C TYR A 47 2.12 -12.51 -17.56
N GLU A 48 0.92 -13.10 -17.66
CA GLU A 48 -0.31 -12.34 -17.81
C GLU A 48 -0.72 -11.87 -16.44
N GLU A 49 -0.51 -10.58 -16.20
CA GLU A 49 -0.91 -9.95 -14.96
C GLU A 49 -2.44 -10.03 -14.83
N SER A 50 -2.94 -10.66 -13.76
CA SER A 50 -4.38 -10.78 -13.53
C SER A 50 -5.03 -9.39 -13.58
N TRP A 51 -6.15 -9.28 -14.29
CA TRP A 51 -6.90 -8.03 -14.38
C TRP A 51 -7.51 -7.62 -13.02
N LEU A 52 -7.59 -8.55 -12.06
CA LEU A 52 -8.10 -8.33 -10.71
C LEU A 52 -7.06 -8.81 -9.68
N THR A 53 -6.14 -7.92 -9.32
CA THR A 53 -5.24 -8.08 -8.16
C THR A 53 -5.69 -7.19 -7.00
N GLY A 54 -5.21 -7.47 -5.80
CA GLY A 54 -5.50 -6.65 -4.62
C GLY A 54 -5.14 -5.18 -4.79
N SER A 55 -3.98 -4.91 -5.41
CA SER A 55 -3.52 -3.55 -5.70
C SER A 55 -4.42 -2.84 -6.74
N LYS A 56 -4.82 -3.54 -7.81
CA LYS A 56 -5.79 -2.98 -8.78
C LYS A 56 -7.16 -2.73 -8.14
N ALA A 57 -7.61 -3.60 -7.24
CA ALA A 57 -8.85 -3.38 -6.50
C ALA A 57 -8.78 -2.12 -5.63
N HIS A 58 -7.70 -1.92 -4.87
CA HIS A 58 -7.44 -0.69 -4.11
C HIS A 58 -7.49 0.55 -5.02
N GLN A 59 -6.75 0.51 -6.13
CA GLN A 59 -6.70 1.60 -7.09
C GLN A 59 -8.08 1.94 -7.68
N TYR A 60 -8.81 0.96 -8.20
CA TYR A 60 -10.10 1.21 -8.85
C TYR A 60 -11.17 1.67 -7.86
N MET A 61 -11.16 1.16 -6.64
CA MET A 61 -12.08 1.65 -5.60
C MET A 61 -11.75 3.08 -5.19
N GLY A 62 -10.47 3.43 -5.05
CA GLY A 62 -10.05 4.80 -4.72
C GLY A 62 -10.45 5.81 -5.81
N LEU A 63 -10.17 5.49 -7.08
CA LEU A 63 -10.56 6.34 -8.22
C LEU A 63 -12.08 6.40 -8.40
N GLY A 64 -12.77 5.27 -8.23
CA GLY A 64 -14.22 5.20 -8.27
C GLY A 64 -14.87 6.05 -7.18
N ALA A 65 -14.33 6.04 -5.96
CA ALA A 65 -14.78 6.89 -4.87
C ALA A 65 -14.65 8.37 -5.23
N LEU A 66 -13.49 8.81 -5.75
CA LEU A 66 -13.29 10.21 -6.17
C LEU A 66 -14.22 10.64 -7.30
N ALA A 67 -14.46 9.75 -8.27
CA ALA A 67 -15.42 10.03 -9.34
C ALA A 67 -16.83 10.24 -8.79
N LEU A 68 -17.26 9.40 -7.84
CA LEU A 68 -18.55 9.54 -7.19
C LEU A 68 -18.62 10.78 -6.27
N VAL A 69 -17.54 11.15 -5.58
CA VAL A 69 -17.46 12.43 -4.84
C VAL A 69 -17.70 13.61 -5.79
N ALA A 70 -17.05 13.62 -6.95
CA ALA A 70 -17.25 14.67 -7.94
C ALA A 70 -18.70 14.73 -8.45
N LEU A 71 -19.32 13.56 -8.69
CA LEU A 71 -20.73 13.47 -9.07
C LEU A 71 -21.67 13.95 -7.96
N ALA A 72 -21.40 13.58 -6.70
CA ALA A 72 -22.16 14.06 -5.54
C ALA A 72 -22.04 15.59 -5.36
N ALA A 73 -20.87 16.16 -5.64
CA ALA A 73 -20.66 17.60 -5.51
C ALA A 73 -21.55 18.41 -6.47
N VAL A 74 -21.71 17.93 -7.71
CA VAL A 74 -22.46 18.61 -8.77
C VAL A 74 -23.94 18.23 -8.84
N SER A 75 -24.37 17.20 -8.11
CA SER A 75 -25.75 16.75 -8.14
C SER A 75 -26.69 17.63 -7.30
N PRO A 76 -28.01 17.58 -7.60
CA PRO A 76 -29.07 18.15 -6.75
C PRO A 76 -29.01 17.57 -5.32
N LYS A 77 -29.32 18.40 -4.31
CA LYS A 77 -29.07 18.14 -2.87
C LYS A 77 -30.36 17.95 -2.05
N GLU A 78 -31.41 17.47 -2.70
CA GLU A 78 -32.66 17.08 -2.04
C GLU A 78 -32.49 15.76 -1.28
N GLU A 79 -33.41 15.43 -0.38
CA GLU A 79 -33.46 14.09 0.24
C GLU A 79 -33.78 13.02 -0.81
N ASP A 80 -33.27 11.80 -0.63
CA ASP A 80 -33.41 10.67 -1.58
C ASP A 80 -32.92 11.03 -3.00
N SER A 81 -31.93 11.93 -3.11
CA SER A 81 -31.42 12.44 -4.38
C SER A 81 -30.15 11.72 -4.86
N ALA A 82 -29.75 12.04 -6.09
CA ALA A 82 -28.48 11.60 -6.65
C ALA A 82 -27.27 11.99 -5.77
N HIS A 83 -27.33 13.11 -5.03
CA HIS A 83 -26.28 13.50 -4.10
C HIS A 83 -26.06 12.45 -3.03
N GLU A 84 -27.15 12.00 -2.40
CA GLU A 84 -27.11 11.00 -1.34
C GLU A 84 -26.58 9.67 -1.86
N TYR A 85 -27.14 9.15 -2.96
CA TYR A 85 -26.69 7.89 -3.55
C TYR A 85 -25.21 7.91 -3.94
N PHE A 86 -24.74 9.00 -4.56
CA PHE A 86 -23.34 9.14 -4.91
C PHE A 86 -22.44 9.29 -3.68
N ALA A 87 -22.83 10.07 -2.67
CA ALA A 87 -22.05 10.25 -1.45
C ALA A 87 -21.91 8.96 -0.63
N VAL A 88 -23.01 8.21 -0.45
CA VAL A 88 -23.02 6.92 0.25
C VAL A 88 -22.17 5.90 -0.53
N SER A 89 -22.36 5.81 -1.85
CA SER A 89 -21.59 4.90 -2.69
C SER A 89 -20.10 5.26 -2.72
N ALA A 90 -19.77 6.55 -2.78
CA ALA A 90 -18.39 7.02 -2.71
C ALA A 90 -17.74 6.63 -1.38
N THR A 91 -18.47 6.77 -0.27
CA THR A 91 -18.01 6.40 1.07
C THR A 91 -17.77 4.90 1.18
N ALA A 92 -18.67 4.08 0.62
CA ALA A 92 -18.49 2.63 0.58
C ALA A 92 -17.25 2.22 -0.23
N LEU A 93 -17.02 2.85 -1.40
CA LEU A 93 -15.81 2.61 -2.19
C LEU A 93 -14.54 3.09 -1.48
N ALA A 94 -14.59 4.25 -0.81
CA ALA A 94 -13.47 4.77 -0.03
C ALA A 94 -13.09 3.82 1.13
N ALA A 95 -14.09 3.27 1.83
CA ALA A 95 -13.88 2.26 2.86
C ALA A 95 -13.31 0.95 2.28
N GLY A 96 -13.81 0.52 1.12
CA GLY A 96 -13.25 -0.62 0.39
C GLY A 96 -11.79 -0.40 0.00
N ALA A 97 -11.47 0.77 -0.56
CA ALA A 97 -10.11 1.16 -0.93
C ALA A 97 -9.18 1.20 0.29
N ALA A 98 -9.61 1.79 1.40
CA ALA A 98 -8.82 1.80 2.64
C ALA A 98 -8.57 0.38 3.15
N THR A 99 -9.58 -0.49 3.09
CA THR A 99 -9.47 -1.89 3.52
C THR A 99 -8.48 -2.67 2.65
N THR A 100 -8.60 -2.60 1.32
CA THR A 100 -7.66 -3.30 0.43
C THR A 100 -6.28 -2.67 0.46
N GLY A 101 -6.17 -1.35 0.61
CA GLY A 101 -4.89 -0.66 0.83
C GLY A 101 -4.19 -1.20 2.08
N PHE A 102 -4.91 -1.30 3.20
CA PHE A 102 -4.39 -1.89 4.42
C PHE A 102 -3.96 -3.36 4.24
N ILE A 103 -4.68 -4.16 3.44
CA ILE A 103 -4.34 -5.57 3.24
C ILE A 103 -3.10 -5.74 2.34
N TYR A 104 -3.00 -4.95 1.28
CA TYR A 104 -2.02 -5.19 0.20
C TYR A 104 -0.82 -4.24 0.20
N HIS A 105 -0.88 -3.14 0.96
CA HIS A 105 0.15 -2.10 1.01
C HIS A 105 0.62 -1.79 2.44
N TRP A 106 0.30 -2.66 3.42
CA TRP A 106 0.74 -2.48 4.80
C TRP A 106 2.27 -2.41 4.94
N ASP A 107 2.97 -3.25 4.19
CA ASP A 107 4.43 -3.35 4.25
C ASP A 107 5.14 -2.14 3.59
N ASP A 108 4.42 -1.28 2.86
CA ASP A 108 4.96 -0.05 2.28
C ASP A 108 5.09 1.04 3.35
N PHE A 109 4.33 0.94 4.45
CA PHE A 109 4.35 1.92 5.54
C PHE A 109 5.53 1.74 6.50
N HIS A 110 6.32 2.80 6.62
CA HIS A 110 7.52 2.81 7.46
C HIS A 110 7.57 4.06 8.33
N PHE A 111 7.24 3.93 9.61
CA PHE A 111 7.27 5.04 10.58
C PHE A 111 8.61 5.81 10.63
N ALA A 112 9.73 5.12 10.35
CA ALA A 112 11.06 5.73 10.37
C ALA A 112 11.28 6.75 9.24
N ASP A 113 10.53 6.64 8.14
CA ASP A 113 10.68 7.47 6.94
C ASP A 113 9.91 8.81 7.06
N GLY A 114 9.07 8.94 8.11
CA GLY A 114 8.46 10.20 8.53
C GLY A 114 7.32 10.69 7.63
N PHE A 115 6.88 11.93 7.87
CA PHE A 115 5.70 12.53 7.21
C PHE A 115 5.96 13.12 5.82
N THR A 116 7.19 13.03 5.31
CA THR A 116 7.51 13.46 3.94
C THR A 116 7.56 12.29 2.97
N ASP A 117 7.54 11.06 3.49
CA ASP A 117 7.46 9.87 2.67
C ASP A 117 6.10 9.77 1.97
N PRO A 118 6.07 9.58 0.63
CA PRO A 118 4.83 9.51 -0.13
C PRO A 118 3.88 8.39 0.31
N ASP A 119 4.40 7.23 0.70
CA ASP A 119 3.59 6.06 1.06
C ASP A 119 2.94 6.26 2.44
N ASN A 120 3.71 6.78 3.40
CA ASN A 120 3.19 7.22 4.70
C ASN A 120 2.09 8.27 4.55
N LEU A 121 2.33 9.30 3.71
CA LEU A 121 1.34 10.35 3.45
C LEU A 121 0.09 9.80 2.74
N HIS A 122 0.25 8.87 1.80
CA HIS A 122 -0.87 8.25 1.08
C HIS A 122 -1.77 7.51 2.04
N MET A 123 -1.21 6.67 2.91
CA MET A 123 -2.00 5.96 3.91
C MET A 123 -2.71 6.90 4.87
N MET A 124 -2.01 7.91 5.40
CA MET A 124 -2.59 8.87 6.35
C MET A 124 -3.71 9.70 5.72
N LEU A 125 -3.47 10.28 4.55
CA LEU A 125 -4.45 11.12 3.86
C LEU A 125 -5.62 10.28 3.32
N GLY A 126 -5.35 9.09 2.81
CA GLY A 126 -6.37 8.15 2.36
C GLY A 126 -7.29 7.73 3.51
N LEU A 127 -6.72 7.32 4.65
CA LEU A 127 -7.49 6.94 5.83
C LEU A 127 -8.27 8.12 6.43
N LEU A 128 -7.62 9.28 6.58
CA LEU A 128 -8.28 10.49 7.06
C LEU A 128 -9.44 10.89 6.14
N GLY A 129 -9.21 10.79 4.82
CA GLY A 129 -10.21 11.05 3.80
C GLY A 129 -11.43 10.15 3.95
N THR A 130 -11.20 8.84 4.08
CA THR A 130 -12.27 7.86 4.32
C THR A 130 -13.03 8.14 5.61
N ILE A 131 -12.35 8.43 6.72
CA ILE A 131 -12.99 8.75 8.01
C ILE A 131 -13.86 10.00 7.88
N ALA A 132 -13.36 11.06 7.23
CA ALA A 132 -14.11 12.29 7.03
C ALA A 132 -15.36 12.07 6.15
N MET A 133 -15.28 11.20 5.13
CA MET A 133 -16.44 10.84 4.32
C MET A 133 -17.47 10.01 5.12
N VAL A 134 -17.03 9.07 5.96
CA VAL A 134 -17.92 8.33 6.86
C VAL A 134 -18.62 9.30 7.83
N ALA A 135 -17.89 10.24 8.40
CA ALA A 135 -18.45 11.28 9.26
C ALA A 135 -19.50 12.11 8.51
N ALA A 136 -19.19 12.52 7.26
CA ALA A 136 -20.13 13.27 6.41
C ALA A 136 -21.44 12.51 6.21
N VAL A 137 -21.39 11.24 5.80
CA VAL A 137 -22.59 10.43 5.58
C VAL A 137 -23.36 10.18 6.89
N SER A 138 -22.67 10.05 8.02
CA SER A 138 -23.31 9.82 9.32
C SER A 138 -24.03 11.05 9.89
N GLU A 139 -23.66 12.25 9.45
CA GLU A 139 -24.27 13.53 9.86
C GLU A 139 -25.20 14.11 8.80
N ALA A 140 -25.49 13.36 7.73
CA ALA A 140 -26.44 13.79 6.71
C ALA A 140 -27.87 13.39 7.13
N PRO A 141 -28.89 14.24 6.84
CA PRO A 141 -28.86 15.44 6.00
C PRO A 141 -28.57 16.76 6.75
N GLU A 142 -28.17 16.73 8.01
CA GLU A 142 -27.97 17.92 8.85
C GLU A 142 -26.90 18.86 8.27
N ALA A 143 -27.06 20.18 8.44
CA ALA A 143 -26.27 21.20 7.73
C ALA A 143 -24.73 21.11 7.87
N GLY A 144 -24.22 20.32 8.83
CA GLY A 144 -22.79 20.13 9.09
C GLY A 144 -22.06 19.17 8.13
N HIS A 145 -22.75 18.24 7.48
CA HIS A 145 -22.11 17.13 6.74
C HIS A 145 -21.20 17.56 5.57
N SER A 146 -21.46 18.74 4.99
CA SER A 146 -20.70 19.23 3.85
C SER A 146 -19.23 19.49 4.16
N GLY A 147 -18.91 19.89 5.40
CA GLY A 147 -17.54 20.16 5.84
C GLY A 147 -16.67 18.89 5.79
N PRO A 148 -17.01 17.84 6.55
CA PRO A 148 -16.32 16.56 6.48
C PRO A 148 -16.33 15.94 5.08
N GLY A 149 -17.40 16.10 4.31
CA GLY A 149 -17.48 15.60 2.92
C GLY A 149 -16.46 16.24 2.00
N ILE A 150 -16.33 17.57 2.04
CA ILE A 150 -15.33 18.32 1.26
C ILE A 150 -13.92 17.96 1.72
N LEU A 151 -13.67 17.95 3.03
CA LEU A 151 -12.37 17.59 3.60
C LEU A 151 -11.96 16.18 3.18
N GLY A 152 -12.89 15.23 3.25
CA GLY A 152 -12.68 13.84 2.86
C GLY A 152 -12.29 13.71 1.39
N GLY A 153 -13.07 14.33 0.49
CA GLY A 153 -12.80 14.34 -0.94
C GLY A 153 -11.44 14.97 -1.29
N VAL A 154 -11.08 16.10 -0.66
CA VAL A 154 -9.79 16.76 -0.88
C VAL A 154 -8.63 15.89 -0.37
N ALA A 155 -8.74 15.32 0.82
CA ALA A 155 -7.70 14.47 1.40
C ALA A 155 -7.45 13.22 0.52
N MET A 156 -8.51 12.55 0.05
CA MET A 156 -8.39 11.43 -0.88
C MET A 156 -7.78 11.85 -2.22
N GLY A 157 -8.19 13.00 -2.76
CA GLY A 157 -7.61 13.52 -4.01
C GLY A 157 -6.12 13.80 -3.88
N ALA A 158 -5.69 14.36 -2.74
CA ALA A 158 -4.29 14.56 -2.42
C ALA A 158 -3.54 13.23 -2.27
N ALA A 159 -4.11 12.25 -1.57
CA ALA A 159 -3.53 10.92 -1.40
C ALA A 159 -3.24 10.24 -2.75
N VAL A 160 -4.18 10.31 -3.70
CA VAL A 160 -3.98 9.76 -5.05
C VAL A 160 -2.89 10.53 -5.79
N LYS A 161 -2.88 11.87 -5.73
CA LYS A 161 -1.94 12.71 -6.48
C LYS A 161 -0.47 12.46 -6.14
N ILE A 162 -0.16 12.06 -4.90
CA ILE A 162 1.23 11.90 -4.43
C ILE A 162 1.83 10.53 -4.77
N THR A 163 1.00 9.52 -5.06
CA THR A 163 1.45 8.19 -5.51
C THR A 163 1.25 7.96 -7.01
N TRP A 164 0.65 8.94 -7.72
CA TRP A 164 0.37 8.94 -9.17
C TRP A 164 1.02 10.10 -9.93
#